data_AF-A0A6M1Y5J9-F1
#
_entry.id   AF-A0A6M1Y5J9-F1
#
_cell.length_a   1.000
_cell.length_b   1.000
_cell.length_c   1.000
_cell.angle_alpha   90.00
_cell.angle_beta   90.00
_cell.angle_gamma   90.00
#
_symmetry.space_group_name_H-M   'P 1'
#
loop_
_entity.id
_entity.type
_entity.pdbx_description
1 polymer ?
#
loop_
_entity_poly.entity_id
_entity_poly.type
_entity_poly.pdbx_seq_one_letter_code
_entity_poly.pdbx_strand_id
1 'polypeptide(L)'
;MTSNLSGILAGTRERTRTGAHVLALVIAATFGAGLSWAPAVEAQQPGAQKRESRATPAMRESVYRELSAAQTAADNGDATEAIRLLDRVQQRKDLNSYELAQLYNFYAFIYYSQDQYDKSVEAYRKLLAQPDIPEALEISTLYGIAQLSLVTEDYEGAAAYLERWFRLVPDAGPDAYVLLSQAYYQQGEHEKALRPLNTAMKLAREQGRPIKENWWLMSRALNFELGHYGRVVEALEALLTDYPRKEYWVQLAAMYGQTDQEKKQLVAYEIANEQGLLTQERELVLLAQLYLQQDVPYKAARVLEDGMENGRIEKKARNLRLLSQAWMLAQESDNAIEALRAAAASSDDPELYLRLAQQYAGLSQWQNALEAAETALEKNVEAKGETHMLMGMAQFNLDRLDQARRSFRAATGFERNAPSARQWIEYIDREQARKEQLARAR
;
A
#
# COMPACT_ATOMS: atom_id res chain seq x y z
N MET A 1 -28.16 -11.24 -12.16
CA MET A 1 -27.57 -12.22 -11.24
C MET A 1 -26.18 -11.73 -10.87
N THR A 2 -26.14 -10.84 -9.87
CA THR A 2 -24.97 -10.11 -9.41
C THR A 2 -24.99 -10.23 -7.89
N SER A 3 -24.25 -11.20 -7.36
CA SER A 3 -24.07 -11.41 -5.92
C SER A 3 -22.99 -12.47 -5.71
N ASN A 4 -21.76 -12.04 -5.45
CA ASN A 4 -20.83 -12.64 -4.47
C ASN A 4 -19.44 -12.02 -4.60
N LEU A 5 -19.28 -10.83 -4.01
CA LEU A 5 -17.97 -10.23 -3.69
C LEU A 5 -17.90 -9.79 -2.21
N SER A 6 -18.62 -10.49 -1.34
CA SER A 6 -18.57 -10.32 0.11
C SER A 6 -17.86 -11.52 0.73
N GLY A 7 -16.52 -11.48 0.78
CA GLY A 7 -15.73 -12.62 1.27
C GLY A 7 -14.27 -12.35 1.61
N ILE A 8 -13.88 -11.12 2.00
CA ILE A 8 -12.48 -10.82 2.41
C ILE A 8 -12.35 -10.34 3.88
N LEU A 9 -13.44 -10.21 4.67
CA LEU A 9 -13.33 -9.70 6.05
C LEU A 9 -14.23 -10.41 7.07
N ALA A 10 -14.09 -11.73 7.27
CA ALA A 10 -14.76 -12.41 8.38
C ALA A 10 -13.90 -13.51 9.04
N GLY A 11 -13.54 -13.28 10.30
CA GLY A 11 -12.86 -14.20 11.22
C GLY A 11 -11.47 -13.69 11.59
N THR A 12 -11.26 -12.91 12.65
CA THR A 12 -11.61 -13.21 14.05
C THR A 12 -12.10 -11.95 14.78
N ARG A 13 -13.25 -12.09 15.47
CA ARG A 13 -13.71 -11.13 16.49
C ARG A 13 -12.93 -11.39 17.77
N GLU A 14 -11.89 -10.61 18.02
CA GLU A 14 -11.53 -10.24 19.39
C GLU A 14 -11.34 -8.72 19.46
N ARG A 15 -12.04 -8.11 20.41
CA ARG A 15 -12.00 -6.68 20.68
C ARG A 15 -10.64 -6.31 21.25
N THR A 16 -9.82 -5.62 20.48
CA THR A 16 -8.87 -4.64 21.03
C THR A 16 -8.88 -3.39 20.15
N ARG A 17 -9.35 -2.28 20.74
CA ARG A 17 -9.18 -0.92 20.21
C ARG A 17 -7.68 -0.63 20.19
N THR A 18 -7.02 -0.80 19.06
CA THR A 18 -5.64 -0.34 18.85
C THR A 18 -5.32 -0.41 17.36
N GLY A 19 -5.50 0.68 16.63
CA GLY A 19 -5.24 0.69 15.18
C GLY A 19 -5.77 1.89 14.42
N ALA A 20 -5.53 3.11 14.91
CA ALA A 20 -5.77 4.35 14.16
C ALA A 20 -4.82 5.49 14.58
N HIS A 21 -3.59 5.15 15.00
CA HIS A 21 -2.60 6.14 15.44
C HIS A 21 -1.25 5.90 14.76
N VAL A 22 -1.16 6.20 13.46
CA VAL A 22 0.16 6.32 12.79
C VAL A 22 0.28 7.61 11.95
N LEU A 23 -0.70 8.52 11.96
CA LEU A 23 -0.58 9.80 11.24
C LEU A 23 -1.04 11.02 12.05
N ALA A 24 -0.72 11.07 13.35
CA ALA A 24 -1.12 12.18 14.23
C ALA A 24 0.07 12.90 14.93
N LEU A 25 1.32 12.65 14.52
CA LEU A 25 2.48 13.08 15.32
C LEU A 25 3.53 13.84 14.49
N VAL A 26 3.15 14.99 13.90
CA VAL A 26 4.12 16.01 13.44
C VAL A 26 3.65 17.47 13.65
N ILE A 27 2.59 17.73 14.43
CA ILE A 27 2.19 19.14 14.72
C ILE A 27 3.12 19.80 15.77
N ALA A 28 3.88 19.03 16.54
CA ALA A 28 4.61 19.53 17.70
C ALA A 28 5.96 20.26 17.41
N ALA A 29 6.37 20.47 16.16
CA ALA A 29 7.72 20.98 15.87
C ALA A 29 7.79 22.42 15.30
N THR A 30 6.69 23.17 15.18
CA THR A 30 6.72 24.56 14.65
C THR A 30 6.40 25.66 15.66
N PHE A 31 6.01 25.34 16.90
CA PHE A 31 5.77 26.35 17.95
C PHE A 31 7.03 26.78 18.72
N GLY A 32 8.18 26.13 18.48
CA GLY A 32 9.41 26.31 19.26
C GLY A 32 10.33 27.47 18.88
N ALA A 33 10.00 28.26 17.85
CA ALA A 33 10.76 29.49 17.56
C ALA A 33 9.94 30.68 18.08
N GLY A 34 10.42 31.26 19.18
CA GLY A 34 9.72 32.25 19.99
C GLY A 34 9.03 33.35 19.19
N LEU A 35 7.78 33.63 19.57
CA LEU A 35 7.14 34.93 19.38
C LEU A 35 7.90 35.96 20.22
N SER A 36 9.08 36.33 19.75
CA SER A 36 9.76 37.54 20.18
C SER A 36 8.96 38.71 19.63
N TRP A 37 8.33 39.50 20.52
CA TRP A 37 7.84 40.83 20.18
C TRP A 37 9.04 41.75 19.92
N ALA A 38 9.73 41.55 18.81
CA ALA A 38 10.38 42.66 18.14
C ALA A 38 9.30 43.31 17.26
N PRO A 39 9.24 44.65 17.14
CA PRO A 39 8.56 45.23 15.99
C PRO A 39 9.23 44.60 14.78
N ALA A 40 8.44 43.89 13.95
CA ALA A 40 8.93 43.47 12.66
C ALA A 40 9.34 44.76 11.94
N VAL A 41 10.64 45.03 11.89
CA VAL A 41 11.19 45.91 10.86
C VAL A 41 10.93 45.13 9.59
N GLU A 42 9.80 45.43 8.97
CA GLU A 42 9.39 44.86 7.71
C GLU A 42 10.47 45.23 6.71
N ALA A 43 11.36 44.28 6.43
CA ALA A 43 12.26 44.36 5.30
C ALA A 43 11.35 44.44 4.08
N GLN A 44 11.13 45.67 3.60
CA GLN A 44 10.27 45.97 2.46
C GLN A 44 10.71 45.11 1.28
N GLN A 45 9.92 44.08 0.99
CA GLN A 45 10.00 43.41 -0.29
C GLN A 45 9.55 44.42 -1.35
N PRO A 46 10.40 44.75 -2.34
CA PRO A 46 10.04 45.68 -3.38
C PRO A 46 8.92 45.08 -4.22
N GLY A 47 7.69 45.59 -4.05
CA GLY A 47 6.51 45.16 -4.82
C GLY A 47 5.23 44.91 -4.01
N ALA A 48 5.29 44.86 -2.68
CA ALA A 48 4.08 44.69 -1.86
C ALA A 48 3.16 45.91 -2.03
N GLN A 49 1.95 45.69 -2.56
CA GLN A 49 0.91 46.71 -2.60
C GLN A 49 0.68 47.27 -1.20
N LYS A 50 0.67 48.60 -1.09
CA LYS A 50 0.45 49.34 0.16
C LYS A 50 -0.98 49.05 0.63
N ARG A 51 -1.14 48.05 1.51
CA ARG A 51 -2.44 47.63 2.05
C ARG A 51 -3.05 48.81 2.82
N GLU A 52 -4.32 49.13 2.55
CA GLU A 52 -5.03 50.19 3.26
C GLU A 52 -5.20 49.80 4.74
N SER A 53 -4.64 50.57 5.66
CA SER A 53 -4.77 50.27 7.09
C SER A 53 -6.19 50.59 7.55
N ARG A 54 -6.91 49.59 8.07
CA ARG A 54 -8.19 49.82 8.75
C ARG A 54 -7.98 50.76 9.94
N ALA A 55 -8.89 51.71 10.11
CA ALA A 55 -8.85 52.61 11.26
C ALA A 55 -9.24 51.82 12.53
N THR A 56 -8.28 51.56 13.40
CA THR A 56 -8.50 50.78 14.63
C THR A 56 -8.42 51.66 15.88
N PRO A 57 -9.28 51.46 16.89
CA PRO A 57 -9.17 52.17 18.16
C PRO A 57 -7.80 51.97 18.82
N ALA A 58 -7.28 53.00 19.49
CA ALA A 58 -6.04 52.88 20.26
C ALA A 58 -6.26 52.09 21.57
N MET A 59 -5.25 51.33 21.99
CA MET A 59 -5.25 50.67 23.29
C MET A 59 -4.91 51.67 24.39
N ARG A 60 -5.73 51.74 25.44
CA ARG A 60 -5.46 52.61 26.59
C ARG A 60 -4.36 52.04 27.46
N GLU A 61 -3.51 52.92 27.97
CA GLU A 61 -2.35 52.56 28.80
C GLU A 61 -2.73 51.72 30.03
N SER A 62 -3.88 52.01 30.65
CA SER A 62 -4.37 51.23 31.81
C SER A 62 -4.69 49.78 31.45
N VAL A 63 -5.30 49.54 30.29
CA VAL A 63 -5.63 48.19 29.81
C VAL A 63 -4.36 47.47 29.37
N TYR A 64 -3.47 48.15 28.66
CA TYR A 64 -2.16 47.61 28.27
C TYR A 64 -1.36 47.10 29.46
N ARG A 65 -1.28 47.88 30.55
CA ARG A 65 -0.58 47.48 31.78
C ARG A 65 -1.16 46.21 32.40
N GLU A 66 -2.49 46.07 32.45
CA GLU A 66 -3.14 44.88 33.02
C GLU A 66 -2.92 43.63 32.13
N LEU A 67 -3.03 43.77 30.81
CA LEU A 67 -2.74 42.69 29.86
C LEU A 67 -1.26 42.27 29.91
N SER A 68 -0.33 43.22 30.02
CA SER A 68 1.10 42.95 30.15
C SER A 68 1.45 42.24 31.47
N ALA A 69 0.73 42.54 32.56
CA ALA A 69 0.87 41.81 33.82
C ALA A 69 0.40 40.36 33.67
N ALA A 70 -0.72 40.13 32.96
CA ALA A 70 -1.19 38.77 32.67
C ALA A 70 -0.19 37.99 31.81
N GLN A 71 0.41 38.61 30.78
CA GLN A 71 1.45 37.99 29.97
C GLN A 71 2.67 37.61 30.82
N THR A 72 3.15 38.52 31.67
CA THR A 72 4.28 38.24 32.58
C THR A 72 3.99 37.05 33.50
N ALA A 73 2.77 36.95 34.03
CA ALA A 73 2.36 35.81 34.85
C ALA A 73 2.39 34.50 34.03
N ALA A 74 1.87 34.51 32.79
CA ALA A 74 1.89 33.36 31.90
C ALA A 74 3.31 32.93 31.51
N ASP A 75 4.20 33.88 31.22
CA ASP A 75 5.61 33.62 30.88
C ASP A 75 6.39 33.00 32.05
N ASN A 76 5.99 33.33 33.28
CA ASN A 76 6.52 32.72 34.51
C ASN A 76 5.89 31.34 34.83
N GLY A 77 5.02 30.82 33.95
CA GLY A 77 4.32 29.55 34.14
C GLY A 77 3.09 29.62 35.04
N ASP A 78 2.71 30.81 35.53
CA ASP A 78 1.51 30.99 36.37
C ASP A 78 0.28 31.31 35.52
N ALA A 79 -0.22 30.27 34.83
CA ALA A 79 -1.42 30.39 34.00
C ALA A 79 -2.67 30.75 34.81
N THR A 80 -2.72 30.38 36.10
CA THR A 80 -3.88 30.67 36.96
C THR A 80 -3.96 32.16 37.27
N GLU A 81 -2.83 32.76 37.67
CA GLU A 81 -2.77 34.20 37.91
C GLU A 81 -2.98 34.99 36.62
N ALA A 82 -2.41 34.53 35.50
CA ALA A 82 -2.61 35.15 34.21
C ALA A 82 -4.11 35.21 33.83
N ILE A 83 -4.83 34.09 33.93
CA ILE A 83 -6.28 34.04 33.68
C ILE A 83 -7.03 34.96 34.63
N ARG A 84 -6.70 34.96 35.93
CA ARG A 84 -7.36 35.85 36.92
C ARG A 84 -7.17 37.33 36.59
N LEU A 85 -5.99 37.71 36.08
CA LEU A 85 -5.71 39.08 35.63
C LEU A 85 -6.53 39.42 34.39
N LEU A 86 -6.64 38.51 33.41
CA LEU A 86 -7.51 38.71 32.24
C LEU A 86 -8.99 38.82 32.63
N ASP A 87 -9.47 37.99 33.57
CA ASP A 87 -10.86 38.01 34.05
C ASP A 87 -11.22 39.37 34.66
N ARG A 88 -10.27 40.02 35.33
CA ARG A 88 -10.45 41.38 35.85
C ARG A 88 -10.58 42.40 34.72
N VAL A 89 -9.75 42.31 33.69
CA VAL A 89 -9.84 43.18 32.50
C VAL A 89 -11.20 42.97 31.82
N GLN A 90 -11.63 41.72 31.66
CA GLN A 90 -12.92 41.37 31.03
C GLN A 90 -14.13 42.00 31.73
N GLN A 91 -14.06 42.25 33.04
CA GLN A 91 -15.15 42.90 33.79
C GLN A 91 -15.33 44.39 33.50
N ARG A 92 -14.38 45.02 32.80
CA ARG A 92 -14.46 46.43 32.41
C ARG A 92 -15.51 46.61 31.30
N LYS A 93 -16.47 47.50 31.52
CA LYS A 93 -17.60 47.73 30.59
C LYS A 93 -17.26 48.66 29.42
N ASP A 94 -16.12 49.32 29.49
CA ASP A 94 -15.72 50.40 28.60
C ASP A 94 -14.62 49.98 27.63
N LEU A 95 -14.31 48.68 27.50
CA LEU A 95 -13.31 48.18 26.56
C LEU A 95 -13.73 48.44 25.11
N ASN A 96 -12.80 48.95 24.32
CA ASN A 96 -13.01 49.07 22.87
C ASN A 96 -12.74 47.72 22.17
N SER A 97 -13.10 47.64 20.88
CA SER A 97 -12.98 46.38 20.11
C SER A 97 -11.55 45.87 20.00
N TYR A 98 -10.56 46.76 19.88
CA TYR A 98 -9.15 46.38 19.83
C TYR A 98 -8.66 45.83 21.18
N GLU A 99 -9.06 46.45 22.29
CA GLU A 99 -8.76 45.97 23.64
C GLU A 99 -9.40 44.61 23.93
N LEU A 100 -10.66 44.41 23.50
CA LEU A 100 -11.34 43.11 23.59
C LEU A 100 -10.64 42.06 22.73
N ALA A 101 -10.24 42.41 21.51
CA ALA A 101 -9.53 41.49 20.62
C ALA A 101 -8.20 41.03 21.25
N GLN A 102 -7.44 41.96 21.84
CA GLN A 102 -6.18 41.63 22.51
C GLN A 102 -6.40 40.81 23.79
N LEU A 103 -7.42 41.14 24.59
CA LEU A 103 -7.83 40.33 25.74
C LEU A 103 -8.08 38.87 25.33
N TYR A 104 -8.88 38.64 24.28
CA TYR A 104 -9.16 37.30 23.80
C TYR A 104 -7.95 36.62 23.15
N ASN A 105 -7.04 37.38 22.53
CA ASN A 105 -5.76 36.86 22.04
C ASN A 105 -4.92 36.28 23.18
N PHE A 106 -4.82 36.98 24.32
CA PHE A 106 -4.10 36.47 25.50
C PHE A 106 -4.77 35.25 26.11
N TYR A 107 -6.11 35.23 26.22
CA TYR A 107 -6.82 34.02 26.65
C TYR A 107 -6.47 32.84 25.74
N ALA A 108 -6.52 33.03 24.42
CA ALA A 108 -6.22 31.98 23.46
C ALA A 108 -4.80 31.44 23.61
N PHE A 109 -3.82 32.33 23.79
CA PHE A 109 -2.42 31.98 24.02
C PHE A 109 -2.22 31.17 25.32
N ILE A 110 -2.82 31.63 26.42
CA ILE A 110 -2.70 30.94 27.72
C ILE A 110 -3.40 29.58 27.67
N TYR A 111 -4.61 29.50 27.09
CA TYR A 111 -5.29 28.22 26.95
C TYR A 111 -4.53 27.26 26.04
N TYR A 112 -3.90 27.76 24.98
CA TYR A 112 -3.03 26.95 24.13
C TYR A 112 -1.84 26.36 24.89
N SER A 113 -1.14 27.17 25.70
CA SER A 113 0.03 26.69 26.47
C SER A 113 -0.32 25.72 27.59
N GLN A 114 -1.60 25.63 27.95
CA GLN A 114 -2.15 24.68 28.92
C GLN A 114 -2.82 23.47 28.25
N ASP A 115 -2.62 23.27 26.95
CA ASP A 115 -3.26 22.23 26.12
C ASP A 115 -4.80 22.25 26.16
N GLN A 116 -5.40 23.39 26.53
CA GLN A 116 -6.85 23.61 26.55
C GLN A 116 -7.33 24.15 25.19
N TYR A 117 -7.14 23.35 24.14
CA TYR A 117 -7.35 23.78 22.76
C TYR A 117 -8.78 24.26 22.47
N ASP A 118 -9.81 23.61 23.01
CA ASP A 118 -11.21 24.03 22.82
C ASP A 118 -11.47 25.46 23.33
N LYS A 119 -10.90 25.80 24.50
CA LYS A 119 -11.02 27.16 25.07
C LYS A 119 -10.21 28.18 24.28
N SER A 120 -9.07 27.76 23.74
CA SER A 120 -8.26 28.60 22.85
C SER A 120 -9.04 28.94 21.56
N VAL A 121 -9.69 27.95 20.95
CA VAL A 121 -10.58 28.15 19.80
C VAL A 121 -11.74 29.08 20.16
N GLU A 122 -12.39 28.89 21.31
CA GLU A 122 -13.47 29.79 21.76
C GLU A 122 -12.99 31.24 21.90
N ALA A 123 -11.82 31.44 22.50
CA ALA A 123 -11.22 32.76 22.65
C ALA A 123 -10.92 33.41 21.29
N TYR A 124 -10.33 32.68 20.34
CA TYR A 124 -10.12 33.19 18.98
C TYR A 124 -11.43 33.50 18.24
N ARG A 125 -12.50 32.71 18.44
CA ARG A 125 -13.83 33.04 17.88
C ARG A 125 -14.35 34.37 18.44
N LYS A 126 -14.18 34.62 19.74
CA LYS A 126 -14.55 35.89 20.37
C LYS A 126 -13.71 37.07 19.87
N LEU A 127 -12.42 36.84 19.60
CA LEU A 127 -11.54 37.82 18.96
C LEU A 127 -12.05 38.19 17.56
N LEU A 128 -12.29 37.19 16.71
CA LEU A 128 -12.74 37.39 15.32
C LEU A 128 -14.15 37.98 15.20
N ALA A 129 -14.93 37.97 16.28
CA ALA A 129 -16.24 38.62 16.38
C ALA A 129 -16.13 40.13 16.68
N GLN A 130 -14.96 40.63 17.06
CA GLN A 130 -14.79 42.06 17.34
C GLN A 130 -14.77 42.88 16.03
N PRO A 131 -15.46 44.04 15.97
CA PRO A 131 -15.41 44.92 14.81
C PRO A 131 -14.07 45.65 14.73
N ASP A 132 -13.68 46.05 13.51
CA ASP A 132 -12.51 46.92 13.26
C ASP A 132 -11.19 46.43 13.87
N ILE A 133 -10.98 45.11 13.93
CA ILE A 133 -9.69 44.55 14.34
C ILE A 133 -8.61 44.82 13.28
N PRO A 134 -7.35 45.03 13.68
CA PRO A 134 -6.25 45.19 12.74
C PRO A 134 -6.15 43.98 11.80
N GLU A 135 -5.98 44.24 10.51
CA GLU A 135 -5.93 43.18 9.49
C GLU A 135 -4.82 42.15 9.79
N ALA A 136 -3.66 42.60 10.25
CA ALA A 136 -2.56 41.69 10.64
C ALA A 136 -2.96 40.73 11.78
N LEU A 137 -3.77 41.22 12.74
CA LEU A 137 -4.28 40.39 13.83
C LEU A 137 -5.37 39.42 13.34
N GLU A 138 -6.25 39.87 12.44
CA GLU A 138 -7.25 39.01 11.80
C GLU A 138 -6.57 37.87 11.02
N ILE A 139 -5.56 38.19 10.21
CA ILE A 139 -4.79 37.23 9.42
C ILE A 139 -4.12 36.20 10.32
N SER A 140 -3.39 36.63 11.35
CA SER A 140 -2.70 35.69 12.24
C SER A 140 -3.68 34.83 13.04
N THR A 141 -4.80 35.42 13.49
CA THR A 141 -5.84 34.70 14.25
C THR A 141 -6.57 33.68 13.39
N LEU A 142 -6.96 34.03 12.16
CA LEU A 142 -7.63 33.09 11.24
C LEU A 142 -6.76 31.88 10.92
N TYR A 143 -5.46 32.08 10.75
CA TYR A 143 -4.54 30.97 10.52
C TYR A 143 -4.36 30.10 11.77
N GLY A 144 -4.15 30.73 12.94
CA GLY A 144 -3.97 30.04 14.21
C GLY A 144 -5.21 29.24 14.63
N ILE A 145 -6.40 29.84 14.53
CA ILE A 145 -7.65 29.13 14.83
C ILE A 145 -7.89 27.98 13.85
N ALA A 146 -7.53 28.10 12.57
CA ALA A 146 -7.65 26.99 11.63
C ALA A 146 -6.75 25.80 12.00
N GLN A 147 -5.51 26.07 12.41
CA GLN A 147 -4.58 25.04 12.88
C GLN A 147 -5.12 24.35 14.15
N LEU A 148 -5.66 25.12 15.10
CA LEU A 148 -6.27 24.55 16.30
C LEU A 148 -7.54 23.76 16.00
N SER A 149 -8.38 24.26 15.10
CA SER A 149 -9.59 23.56 14.65
C SER A 149 -9.26 22.19 14.03
N LEU A 150 -8.12 22.04 13.35
CA LEU A 150 -7.66 20.71 12.89
C LEU A 150 -7.29 19.78 14.05
N VAL A 151 -6.69 20.31 15.11
CA VAL A 151 -6.30 19.53 16.30
C VAL A 151 -7.52 19.12 17.12
N THR A 152 -8.53 20.00 17.22
CA THR A 152 -9.79 19.74 17.93
C THR A 152 -10.84 19.07 17.04
N GLU A 153 -10.44 18.55 15.88
CA GLU A 153 -11.30 17.84 14.92
C GLU A 153 -12.49 18.66 14.35
N ASP A 154 -12.46 19.98 14.49
CA ASP A 154 -13.38 20.94 13.85
C ASP A 154 -12.93 21.20 12.40
N TYR A 155 -12.99 20.17 11.57
CA TYR A 155 -12.46 20.22 10.20
C TYR A 155 -13.23 21.21 9.31
N GLU A 156 -14.56 21.33 9.51
CA GLU A 156 -15.40 22.28 8.79
C GLU A 156 -15.00 23.72 9.15
N GLY A 157 -14.85 24.02 10.44
CA GLY A 157 -14.34 25.30 10.91
C GLY A 157 -12.95 25.61 10.35
N ALA A 158 -12.02 24.65 10.42
CA ALA A 158 -10.67 24.83 9.89
C ALA A 158 -10.66 25.26 8.41
N ALA A 159 -11.45 24.58 7.57
CA ALA A 159 -11.58 24.93 6.16
C ALA A 159 -12.18 26.33 5.98
N ALA A 160 -13.26 26.66 6.69
CA ALA A 160 -13.92 27.97 6.61
C ALA A 160 -13.00 29.13 7.05
N TYR A 161 -12.22 28.95 8.12
CA TYR A 161 -11.24 29.94 8.57
C TYR A 161 -10.12 30.14 7.55
N LEU A 162 -9.62 29.06 6.93
CA LEU A 162 -8.60 29.14 5.87
C LEU A 162 -9.13 29.82 4.61
N GLU A 163 -10.36 29.52 4.18
CA GLU A 163 -10.99 30.20 3.04
C GLU A 163 -11.16 31.71 3.29
N ARG A 164 -11.49 32.11 4.53
CA ARG A 164 -11.49 33.53 4.91
C ARG A 164 -10.08 34.12 4.92
N TRP A 165 -9.09 33.37 5.41
CA TRP A 165 -7.69 33.77 5.42
C TRP A 165 -7.13 34.00 4.01
N PHE A 166 -7.42 33.11 3.05
CA PHE A 166 -6.98 33.25 1.65
C PHE A 166 -7.53 34.50 0.96
N ARG A 167 -8.68 35.02 1.38
CA ARG A 167 -9.23 36.29 0.86
C ARG A 167 -8.42 37.51 1.31
N LEU A 168 -7.69 37.40 2.43
CA LEU A 168 -6.84 38.46 2.98
C LEU A 168 -5.37 38.30 2.58
N VAL A 169 -4.96 37.07 2.23
CA VAL A 169 -3.58 36.73 1.84
C VAL A 169 -3.57 36.12 0.44
N PRO A 170 -3.69 36.93 -0.62
CA PRO A 170 -3.73 36.43 -1.99
C PRO A 170 -2.41 35.76 -2.42
N ASP A 171 -1.27 36.21 -1.88
CA ASP A 171 0.06 35.66 -2.15
C ASP A 171 0.47 34.59 -1.13
N ALA A 172 -0.47 33.68 -0.81
CA ALA A 172 -0.25 32.64 0.18
C ALA A 172 0.81 31.63 -0.26
N GLY A 173 1.65 31.20 0.69
CA GLY A 173 2.65 30.16 0.46
C GLY A 173 2.03 28.75 0.31
N PRO A 174 2.77 27.79 -0.27
CA PRO A 174 2.31 26.41 -0.47
C PRO A 174 1.75 25.72 0.78
N ASP A 175 2.36 25.97 1.93
CA ASP A 175 2.02 25.30 3.20
C ASP A 175 0.57 25.58 3.65
N ALA A 176 0.05 26.78 3.40
CA ALA A 176 -1.33 27.15 3.72
C ALA A 176 -2.35 26.34 2.88
N TYR A 177 -2.02 26.10 1.60
CA TYR A 177 -2.86 25.28 0.73
C TYR A 177 -2.86 23.81 1.16
N VAL A 178 -1.75 23.29 1.65
CA VAL A 178 -1.72 21.93 2.22
C VAL A 178 -2.57 21.85 3.48
N LEU A 179 -2.55 22.87 4.34
CA LEU A 179 -3.40 22.91 5.53
C LEU A 179 -4.90 22.87 5.17
N LEU A 180 -5.30 23.61 4.13
CA LEU A 180 -6.68 23.58 3.62
C LEU A 180 -7.02 22.21 3.01
N SER A 181 -6.09 21.61 2.27
CA SER A 181 -6.24 20.25 1.77
C SER A 181 -6.49 19.25 2.90
N GLN A 182 -5.74 19.38 4.01
CA GLN A 182 -5.88 18.49 5.17
C GLN A 182 -7.25 18.64 5.83
N ALA A 183 -7.75 19.87 5.97
CA ALA A 183 -9.09 20.12 6.49
C ALA A 183 -10.16 19.42 5.64
N TYR A 184 -10.13 19.57 4.31
CA TYR A 184 -11.09 18.87 3.44
C TYR A 184 -10.89 17.35 3.43
N TYR A 185 -9.66 16.86 3.52
CA TYR A 185 -9.39 15.42 3.53
C TYR A 185 -10.02 14.75 4.75
N GLN A 186 -9.92 15.36 5.92
CA GLN A 186 -10.52 14.83 7.15
C GLN A 186 -12.06 14.89 7.15
N GLN A 187 -12.65 15.76 6.33
CA GLN A 187 -14.10 15.77 6.07
C GLN A 187 -14.55 14.66 5.10
N GLY A 188 -13.63 13.91 4.50
CA GLY A 188 -13.93 12.97 3.41
C GLY A 188 -14.18 13.63 2.05
N GLU A 189 -13.92 14.94 1.94
CA GLU A 189 -14.15 15.73 0.74
C GLU A 189 -12.93 15.65 -0.20
N HIS A 190 -12.65 14.44 -0.71
CA HIS A 190 -11.42 14.13 -1.44
C HIS A 190 -11.20 15.01 -2.69
N GLU A 191 -12.25 15.31 -3.46
CA GLU A 191 -12.15 16.20 -4.62
C GLU A 191 -11.78 17.64 -4.21
N LYS A 192 -12.39 18.15 -3.12
CA LYS A 192 -12.07 19.48 -2.60
C LYS A 192 -10.67 19.54 -2.01
N ALA A 193 -10.21 18.46 -1.37
CA ALA A 193 -8.87 18.34 -0.83
C ALA A 193 -7.77 18.31 -1.91
N LEU A 194 -8.02 17.65 -3.04
CA LEU A 194 -7.02 17.50 -4.10
C LEU A 194 -6.67 18.83 -4.78
N ARG A 195 -7.64 19.75 -4.92
CA ARG A 195 -7.44 21.07 -5.55
C ARG A 195 -6.36 21.92 -4.87
N PRO A 196 -6.47 22.26 -3.57
CA PRO A 196 -5.45 23.06 -2.89
C PRO A 196 -4.12 22.30 -2.77
N LEU A 197 -4.11 20.96 -2.63
CA LEU A 197 -2.85 20.21 -2.65
C LEU A 197 -2.09 20.39 -3.98
N ASN A 198 -2.79 20.28 -5.11
CA ASN A 198 -2.18 20.50 -6.43
C ASN A 198 -1.66 21.93 -6.57
N THR A 199 -2.40 22.92 -6.07
CA THR A 199 -1.93 24.32 -6.01
C THR A 199 -0.65 24.45 -5.18
N ALA A 200 -0.60 23.84 -3.99
CA ALA A 200 0.57 23.84 -3.13
C ALA A 200 1.80 23.26 -3.84
N MET A 201 1.65 22.10 -4.47
CA MET A 201 2.72 21.43 -5.19
C MET A 201 3.17 22.24 -6.42
N LYS A 202 2.24 22.86 -7.15
CA LYS A 202 2.57 23.76 -8.26
C LYS A 202 3.40 24.95 -7.78
N LEU A 203 2.92 25.66 -6.75
CA LEU A 203 3.61 26.83 -6.20
C LEU A 203 5.01 26.49 -5.66
N ALA A 204 5.16 25.35 -4.99
CA ALA A 204 6.48 24.92 -4.53
C ALA A 204 7.46 24.68 -5.68
N ARG A 205 7.02 24.05 -6.79
CA ARG A 205 7.86 23.88 -7.99
C ARG A 205 8.24 25.22 -8.61
N GLU A 206 7.28 26.14 -8.74
CA GLU A 206 7.52 27.49 -9.28
C GLU A 206 8.51 28.29 -8.41
N GLN A 207 8.50 28.06 -7.10
CA GLN A 207 9.45 28.64 -6.13
C GLN A 207 10.80 27.91 -6.08
N GLY A 208 11.02 26.88 -6.89
CA GLY A 208 12.24 26.05 -6.84
C GLY A 208 12.39 25.27 -5.53
N ARG A 209 11.30 25.06 -4.77
CA ARG A 209 11.28 24.30 -3.53
C ARG A 209 10.97 22.82 -3.82
N PRO A 210 11.65 21.87 -3.17
CA PRO A 210 11.31 20.46 -3.30
C PRO A 210 9.90 20.19 -2.74
N ILE A 211 9.19 19.26 -3.37
CA ILE A 211 7.89 18.80 -2.88
C ILE A 211 8.10 17.89 -1.70
N LYS A 212 7.62 18.27 -0.51
CA LYS A 212 7.79 17.48 0.71
C LYS A 212 7.17 16.09 0.57
N GLU A 213 7.82 15.08 1.15
CA GLU A 213 7.38 13.68 1.15
C GLU A 213 5.91 13.50 1.58
N ASN A 214 5.49 14.20 2.64
CA ASN A 214 4.12 14.14 3.14
C ASN A 214 3.07 14.68 2.15
N TRP A 215 3.43 15.59 1.25
CA TRP A 215 2.52 16.09 0.21
C TRP A 215 2.33 15.05 -0.89
N TRP A 216 3.39 14.36 -1.28
CA TRP A 216 3.29 13.22 -2.19
C TRP A 216 2.47 12.07 -1.58
N LEU A 217 2.66 11.77 -0.30
CA LEU A 217 1.86 10.77 0.41
C LEU A 217 0.37 11.13 0.43
N MET A 218 0.05 12.40 0.67
CA MET A 218 -1.32 12.89 0.63
C MET A 218 -1.90 12.85 -0.79
N SER A 219 -1.11 13.22 -1.80
CA SER A 219 -1.51 13.16 -3.21
C SER A 219 -1.81 11.72 -3.63
N ARG A 220 -0.95 10.78 -3.22
CA ARG A 220 -1.15 9.33 -3.43
C ARG A 220 -2.47 8.86 -2.80
N ALA A 221 -2.73 9.22 -1.55
CA ALA A 221 -3.95 8.83 -0.84
C ALA A 221 -5.20 9.42 -1.51
N LEU A 222 -5.23 10.72 -1.77
CA LEU A 222 -6.36 11.39 -2.43
C LEU A 222 -6.66 10.83 -3.82
N ASN A 223 -5.63 10.60 -4.64
CA ASN A 223 -5.83 10.03 -5.96
C ASN A 223 -6.27 8.56 -5.90
N PHE A 224 -5.89 7.82 -4.86
CA PHE A 224 -6.37 6.46 -4.66
C PHE A 224 -7.87 6.43 -4.32
N GLU A 225 -8.31 7.27 -3.37
CA GLU A 225 -9.73 7.38 -2.99
C GLU A 225 -10.61 7.84 -4.16
N LEU A 226 -10.07 8.68 -5.05
CA LEU A 226 -10.76 9.15 -6.26
C LEU A 226 -10.67 8.16 -7.44
N GLY A 227 -10.01 7.01 -7.29
CA GLY A 227 -9.82 6.03 -8.37
C GLY A 227 -8.88 6.48 -9.49
N HIS A 228 -8.12 7.56 -9.29
CA HIS A 228 -7.14 8.10 -10.24
C HIS A 228 -5.83 7.30 -10.18
N TYR A 229 -5.86 5.99 -10.45
CA TYR A 229 -4.72 5.10 -10.25
C TYR A 229 -3.46 5.48 -11.03
N GLY A 230 -3.59 6.09 -12.22
CA GLY A 230 -2.43 6.63 -12.94
C GLY A 230 -1.68 7.72 -12.16
N ARG A 231 -2.42 8.59 -11.45
CA ARG A 231 -1.83 9.62 -10.59
C ARG A 231 -1.21 9.05 -9.31
N VAL A 232 -1.75 7.93 -8.81
CA VAL A 232 -1.16 7.19 -7.69
C VAL A 232 0.21 6.63 -8.10
N VAL A 233 0.32 6.08 -9.31
CA VAL A 233 1.60 5.63 -9.89
C VAL A 233 2.59 6.80 -10.00
N GLU A 234 2.19 7.94 -10.58
CA GLU A 234 3.03 9.14 -10.68
C GLU A 234 3.55 9.59 -9.30
N ALA A 235 2.69 9.60 -8.28
CA ALA A 235 3.06 9.98 -6.93
C ALA A 235 4.07 9.00 -6.29
N LEU A 236 3.90 7.69 -6.53
CA LEU A 236 4.82 6.65 -6.04
C LEU A 236 6.17 6.66 -6.77
N GLU A 237 6.19 6.91 -8.08
CA GLU A 237 7.42 7.10 -8.85
C GLU A 237 8.20 8.32 -8.33
N ALA A 238 7.51 9.43 -8.04
CA ALA A 238 8.12 10.62 -7.44
C ALA A 238 8.64 10.36 -6.02
N LEU A 239 7.86 9.65 -5.18
CA LEU A 239 8.30 9.23 -3.84
C LEU A 239 9.57 8.39 -3.90
N LEU A 240 9.67 7.42 -4.83
CA LEU A 240 10.88 6.61 -4.98
C LEU A 240 12.09 7.41 -5.49
N THR A 241 11.85 8.44 -6.30
CA THR A 241 12.91 9.29 -6.86
C THR A 241 13.47 10.23 -5.80
N ASP A 242 12.59 10.92 -5.07
CA ASP A 242 12.96 11.99 -4.15
C ASP A 242 13.18 11.49 -2.70
N TYR A 243 12.49 10.41 -2.32
CA TYR A 243 12.41 9.87 -0.95
C TYR A 243 12.44 8.33 -0.95
N PRO A 244 13.53 7.69 -1.43
CA PRO A 244 13.56 6.25 -1.63
C PRO A 244 13.33 5.49 -0.33
N ARG A 245 12.18 4.82 -0.22
CA ARG A 245 11.84 3.90 0.87
C ARG A 245 11.34 2.57 0.34
N LYS A 246 11.62 1.54 1.13
CA LYS A 246 11.25 0.15 0.82
C LYS A 246 9.75 -0.03 0.58
N GLU A 247 8.92 0.63 1.38
CA GLU A 247 7.47 0.49 1.32
C GLU A 247 6.90 1.01 0.00
N TYR A 248 7.59 1.94 -0.67
CA TYR A 248 7.13 2.53 -1.92
C TYR A 248 7.33 1.58 -3.11
N TRP A 249 8.36 0.74 -3.11
CA TRP A 249 8.54 -0.29 -4.14
C TRP A 249 7.38 -1.29 -4.16
N VAL A 250 6.99 -1.80 -3.00
CA VAL A 250 5.88 -2.77 -2.87
C VAL A 250 4.55 -2.15 -3.29
N GLN A 251 4.29 -0.90 -2.85
CA GLN A 251 3.09 -0.17 -3.25
C GLN A 251 3.06 0.10 -4.75
N LEU A 252 4.19 0.53 -5.33
CA LEU A 252 4.30 0.80 -6.76
C LEU A 252 4.10 -0.47 -7.59
N ALA A 253 4.67 -1.59 -7.16
CA ALA A 253 4.49 -2.86 -7.83
C ALA A 253 3.02 -3.28 -7.87
N ALA A 254 2.31 -3.17 -6.75
CA ALA A 254 0.87 -3.43 -6.69
C ALA A 254 0.08 -2.49 -7.63
N MET A 255 0.44 -1.21 -7.67
CA MET A 255 -0.21 -0.23 -8.54
C MET A 255 0.07 -0.45 -10.03
N TYR A 256 1.26 -0.92 -10.39
CA TYR A 256 1.55 -1.32 -11.76
C TYR A 256 0.71 -2.51 -12.20
N GLY A 257 0.50 -3.50 -11.32
CA GLY A 257 -0.43 -4.60 -11.61
C GLY A 257 -1.86 -4.12 -11.81
N GLN A 258 -2.33 -3.21 -10.95
CA GLN A 258 -3.68 -2.63 -11.04
C GLN A 258 -3.90 -1.76 -12.29
N THR A 259 -2.82 -1.29 -12.92
CA THR A 259 -2.86 -0.41 -14.10
C THR A 259 -2.35 -1.10 -15.38
N ASP A 260 -2.33 -2.43 -15.39
CA ASP A 260 -1.91 -3.27 -16.51
C ASP A 260 -0.48 -2.99 -17.03
N GLN A 261 0.39 -2.49 -16.15
CA GLN A 261 1.80 -2.20 -16.44
C GLN A 261 2.69 -3.39 -16.03
N GLU A 262 2.40 -4.58 -16.54
CA GLU A 262 3.00 -5.86 -16.10
C GLU A 262 4.53 -5.86 -16.07
N LYS A 263 5.18 -5.32 -17.11
CA LYS A 263 6.65 -5.24 -17.16
C LYS A 263 7.23 -4.40 -16.03
N LYS A 264 6.57 -3.26 -15.73
CA LYS A 264 7.00 -2.40 -14.62
C LYS A 264 6.68 -3.04 -13.27
N GLN A 265 5.55 -3.77 -13.17
CA GLN A 265 5.21 -4.55 -11.98
C GLN A 265 6.30 -5.58 -11.67
N LEU A 266 6.75 -6.35 -12.67
CA LEU A 266 7.83 -7.32 -12.48
C LEU A 266 9.10 -6.65 -11.96
N VAL A 267 9.56 -5.58 -12.61
CA VAL A 267 10.77 -4.85 -12.21
C VAL A 267 10.65 -4.33 -10.78
N ALA A 268 9.49 -3.79 -10.39
CA ALA A 268 9.28 -3.30 -9.03
C ALA A 268 9.29 -4.42 -7.98
N TYR A 269 8.69 -5.59 -8.28
CA TYR A 269 8.76 -6.77 -7.41
C TYR A 269 10.17 -7.35 -7.33
N GLU A 270 10.93 -7.36 -8.43
CA GLU A 270 12.31 -7.83 -8.47
C GLU A 270 13.21 -6.96 -7.57
N ILE A 271 13.14 -5.64 -7.72
CA ILE A 271 13.87 -4.69 -6.87
C ILE A 271 13.47 -4.85 -5.40
N ALA A 272 12.17 -5.01 -5.12
CA ALA A 272 11.70 -5.24 -3.75
C ALA A 272 12.23 -6.55 -3.17
N ASN A 273 12.36 -7.60 -3.97
CA ASN A 273 12.91 -8.88 -3.54
C ASN A 273 14.42 -8.79 -3.25
N GLU A 274 15.18 -8.16 -4.16
CA GLU A 274 16.63 -7.96 -4.00
C GLU A 274 16.98 -7.16 -2.73
N GLN A 275 16.11 -6.24 -2.34
CA GLN A 275 16.25 -5.47 -1.09
C GLN A 275 15.73 -6.21 0.16
N GLY A 276 15.27 -7.45 0.02
CA GLY A 276 14.74 -8.26 1.13
C GLY A 276 13.39 -7.77 1.67
N LEU A 277 12.62 -7.06 0.85
CA LEU A 277 11.39 -6.36 1.27
C LEU A 277 10.14 -7.19 1.12
N LEU A 278 10.12 -8.04 0.09
CA LEU A 278 9.13 -9.11 0.04
C LEU A 278 9.43 -9.99 1.24
N THR A 279 8.43 -10.30 2.05
CA THR A 279 8.60 -11.13 3.26
C THR A 279 7.53 -12.20 3.36
N GLN A 280 6.43 -12.05 2.62
CA GLN A 280 5.28 -12.93 2.69
C GLN A 280 5.30 -13.93 1.53
N GLU A 281 4.82 -15.16 1.78
CA GLU A 281 4.70 -16.21 0.77
C GLU A 281 4.00 -15.71 -0.50
N ARG A 282 2.87 -15.01 -0.34
CA ARG A 282 2.06 -14.51 -1.45
C ARG A 282 2.84 -13.57 -2.38
N GLU A 283 3.78 -12.79 -1.84
CA GLU A 283 4.57 -11.82 -2.60
C GLU A 283 5.62 -12.54 -3.44
N LEU A 284 6.30 -13.53 -2.86
CA LEU A 284 7.30 -14.34 -3.55
C LEU A 284 6.66 -15.23 -4.62
N VAL A 285 5.52 -15.85 -4.31
CA VAL A 285 4.77 -16.65 -5.29
C VAL A 285 4.29 -15.77 -6.44
N LEU A 286 3.82 -14.55 -6.17
CA LEU A 286 3.44 -13.60 -7.22
C LEU A 286 4.65 -13.21 -8.08
N LEU A 287 5.81 -12.91 -7.49
CA LEU A 287 7.04 -12.63 -8.25
C LEU A 287 7.42 -13.81 -9.16
N ALA A 288 7.34 -15.04 -8.66
CA ALA A 288 7.58 -16.22 -9.49
C ALA A 288 6.60 -16.33 -10.67
N GLN A 289 5.31 -16.04 -10.44
CA GLN A 289 4.30 -16.02 -11.51
C GLN A 289 4.56 -14.92 -12.55
N LEU A 290 4.97 -13.73 -12.11
CA LEU A 290 5.34 -12.62 -13.00
C LEU A 290 6.55 -12.98 -13.85
N TYR A 291 7.55 -13.66 -13.29
CA TYR A 291 8.68 -14.19 -14.07
C TYR A 291 8.22 -15.20 -15.12
N LEU A 292 7.33 -16.14 -14.79
CA LEU A 292 6.80 -17.09 -15.75
C LEU A 292 5.99 -16.42 -16.86
N GLN A 293 5.22 -15.38 -16.55
CA GLN A 293 4.46 -14.62 -17.53
C GLN A 293 5.37 -13.85 -18.51
N GLN A 294 6.57 -13.48 -18.08
CA GLN A 294 7.56 -12.80 -18.90
C GLN A 294 8.63 -13.75 -19.47
N ASP A 295 8.37 -15.06 -19.50
CA ASP A 295 9.26 -16.10 -20.03
C ASP A 295 10.66 -16.12 -19.36
N VAL A 296 10.71 -15.87 -18.04
CA VAL A 296 11.93 -15.94 -17.20
C VAL A 296 11.87 -17.09 -16.17
N PRO A 297 11.69 -18.35 -16.61
CA PRO A 297 11.34 -19.46 -15.72
C PRO A 297 12.43 -19.84 -14.71
N TYR A 298 13.71 -19.66 -15.04
CA TYR A 298 14.79 -19.95 -14.12
C TYR A 298 14.73 -19.07 -12.86
N LYS A 299 14.52 -17.75 -13.03
CA LYS A 299 14.35 -16.83 -11.90
C LYS A 299 13.10 -17.16 -11.09
N ALA A 300 12.01 -17.55 -11.75
CA ALA A 300 10.79 -17.99 -11.06
C ALA A 300 11.07 -19.17 -10.12
N ALA A 301 11.77 -20.19 -10.65
CA ALA A 301 12.08 -21.38 -9.89
C ALA A 301 13.03 -21.08 -8.72
N ARG A 302 14.05 -20.27 -8.93
CA ARG A 302 14.97 -19.83 -7.86
C ARG A 302 14.26 -19.08 -6.73
N VAL A 303 13.37 -18.14 -7.04
CA VAL A 303 12.60 -17.42 -6.00
C VAL A 303 11.74 -18.39 -5.17
N LEU A 304 11.11 -19.37 -5.81
CA LEU A 304 10.30 -20.38 -5.13
C LEU A 304 11.16 -21.31 -4.26
N GLU A 305 12.27 -21.80 -4.80
CA GLU A 305 13.20 -22.69 -4.12
C GLU A 305 13.83 -22.00 -2.90
N ASP A 306 14.45 -20.83 -3.09
CA ASP A 306 15.05 -20.04 -2.02
C ASP A 306 14.02 -19.72 -0.93
N GLY A 307 12.81 -19.33 -1.33
CA GLY A 307 11.69 -19.06 -0.43
C GLY A 307 11.25 -20.29 0.36
N MET A 308 11.31 -21.48 -0.23
CA MET A 308 11.00 -22.73 0.46
C MET A 308 12.11 -23.20 1.39
N GLU A 309 13.38 -22.96 1.03
CA GLU A 309 14.54 -23.33 1.84
C GLU A 309 14.65 -22.48 3.10
N ASN A 310 14.37 -21.18 3.00
CA ASN A 310 14.38 -20.27 4.15
C ASN A 310 13.05 -20.22 4.92
N GLY A 311 12.07 -21.07 4.56
CA GLY A 311 10.79 -21.19 5.26
C GLY A 311 9.80 -20.05 5.02
N ARG A 312 10.05 -19.16 4.07
CA ARG A 312 9.13 -18.06 3.70
C ARG A 312 8.02 -18.49 2.75
N ILE A 313 8.18 -19.62 2.09
CA ILE A 313 7.18 -20.29 1.25
C ILE A 313 6.97 -21.69 1.80
N GLU A 314 5.74 -22.06 2.11
CA GLU A 314 5.42 -23.40 2.55
C GLU A 314 5.61 -24.42 1.42
N LYS A 315 6.24 -25.55 1.74
CA LYS A 315 6.41 -26.72 0.87
C LYS A 315 5.12 -27.54 0.74
N LYS A 316 4.03 -26.90 0.31
CA LYS A 316 2.74 -27.54 0.01
C LYS A 316 2.62 -27.87 -1.47
N ALA A 317 1.80 -28.88 -1.79
CA ALA A 317 1.64 -29.42 -3.14
C ALA A 317 1.41 -28.34 -4.22
N ARG A 318 0.62 -27.30 -3.92
CA ARG A 318 0.37 -26.17 -4.84
C ARG A 318 1.67 -25.44 -5.21
N ASN A 319 2.50 -25.10 -4.23
CA ASN A 319 3.73 -24.33 -4.45
C ASN A 319 4.82 -25.21 -5.09
N LEU A 320 4.92 -26.47 -4.66
CA LEU A 320 5.85 -27.44 -5.25
C LEU A 320 5.51 -27.76 -6.71
N ARG A 321 4.22 -27.79 -7.06
CA ARG A 321 3.77 -27.92 -8.46
C ARG A 321 4.17 -26.70 -9.29
N LEU A 322 4.07 -25.48 -8.73
CA LEU A 322 4.52 -24.27 -9.40
C LEU A 322 6.05 -24.28 -9.60
N LEU A 323 6.81 -24.70 -8.59
CA LEU A 323 8.26 -24.87 -8.68
C LEU A 323 8.63 -25.87 -9.78
N SER A 324 7.97 -27.03 -9.81
CA SER A 324 8.15 -28.03 -10.86
C SER A 324 7.88 -27.47 -12.25
N GLN A 325 6.77 -26.72 -12.42
CA GLN A 325 6.44 -26.08 -13.69
C GLN A 325 7.51 -25.07 -14.11
N ALA A 326 8.01 -24.26 -13.17
CA ALA A 326 9.07 -23.29 -13.44
C ALA A 326 10.36 -23.98 -13.88
N TRP A 327 10.77 -25.06 -13.20
CA TRP A 327 11.93 -25.84 -13.61
C TRP A 327 11.77 -26.53 -14.97
N MET A 328 10.58 -27.07 -15.27
CA MET A 328 10.29 -27.65 -16.58
C MET A 328 10.45 -26.61 -17.70
N LEU A 329 9.90 -25.41 -17.51
CA LEU A 329 10.00 -24.32 -18.50
C LEU A 329 11.44 -23.78 -18.61
N ALA A 330 12.23 -23.88 -17.55
CA ALA A 330 13.66 -23.59 -17.56
C ALA A 330 14.52 -24.72 -18.18
N GLN A 331 13.91 -25.82 -18.61
CA GLN A 331 14.57 -27.03 -19.11
C GLN A 331 15.43 -27.78 -18.07
N GLU A 332 15.22 -27.50 -16.78
CA GLU A 332 15.86 -28.17 -15.65
C GLU A 332 15.05 -29.40 -15.22
N SER A 333 15.12 -30.46 -16.02
CA SER A 333 14.23 -31.62 -15.91
C SER A 333 14.37 -32.38 -14.58
N ASP A 334 15.58 -32.51 -14.05
CA ASP A 334 15.83 -33.21 -12.78
C ASP A 334 15.20 -32.44 -11.60
N ASN A 335 15.47 -31.13 -11.51
CA ASN A 335 14.88 -30.27 -10.48
C ASN A 335 13.35 -30.25 -10.55
N ALA A 336 12.80 -30.25 -11.78
CA ALA A 336 11.37 -30.29 -11.99
C ALA A 336 10.72 -31.58 -11.46
N ILE A 337 11.37 -32.72 -11.69
CA ILE A 337 10.93 -34.03 -11.20
C ILE A 337 11.04 -34.09 -9.67
N GLU A 338 12.12 -33.59 -9.08
CA GLU A 338 12.28 -33.56 -7.64
C GLU A 338 11.17 -32.77 -6.96
N ALA A 339 10.87 -31.57 -7.48
CA ALA A 339 9.77 -30.74 -7.00
C ALA A 339 8.41 -31.40 -7.19
N LEU A 340 8.17 -32.06 -8.33
CA LEU A 340 6.90 -32.76 -8.60
C LEU A 340 6.71 -33.98 -7.71
N ARG A 341 7.77 -34.75 -7.46
CA ARG A 341 7.77 -35.88 -6.53
C ARG A 341 7.46 -35.40 -5.12
N ALA A 342 8.08 -34.32 -4.67
CA ALA A 342 7.76 -33.70 -3.39
C ALA A 342 6.30 -33.23 -3.34
N ALA A 343 5.79 -32.64 -4.43
CA ALA A 343 4.39 -32.24 -4.52
C ALA A 343 3.46 -33.45 -4.35
N ALA A 344 3.71 -34.54 -5.09
CA ALA A 344 2.95 -35.78 -5.04
C ALA A 344 3.01 -36.43 -3.64
N ALA A 345 4.16 -36.43 -2.97
CA ALA A 345 4.30 -36.95 -1.62
C ALA A 345 3.57 -36.09 -0.56
N SER A 346 3.38 -34.79 -0.82
CA SER A 346 2.71 -33.85 0.07
C SER A 346 1.18 -33.80 -0.09
N SER A 347 0.60 -34.63 -0.96
CA SER A 347 -0.83 -34.61 -1.28
C SER A 347 -1.35 -36.00 -1.65
N ASP A 348 -2.65 -36.23 -1.45
CA ASP A 348 -3.33 -37.42 -1.94
C ASP A 348 -3.86 -37.28 -3.38
N ASP A 349 -3.49 -36.22 -4.09
CA ASP A 349 -3.90 -35.95 -5.47
C ASP A 349 -3.29 -36.95 -6.47
N PRO A 350 -4.08 -37.90 -7.03
CA PRO A 350 -3.56 -38.89 -7.97
C PRO A 350 -3.06 -38.29 -9.28
N GLU A 351 -3.52 -37.09 -9.65
CA GLU A 351 -3.09 -36.41 -10.88
C GLU A 351 -1.63 -35.97 -10.82
N LEU A 352 -1.07 -35.77 -9.62
CA LEU A 352 0.35 -35.48 -9.45
C LEU A 352 1.22 -36.69 -9.82
N TYR A 353 0.78 -37.91 -9.50
CA TYR A 353 1.48 -39.14 -9.85
C TYR A 353 1.40 -39.43 -11.35
N LEU A 354 0.24 -39.17 -11.99
CA LEU A 354 0.14 -39.27 -13.45
C LEU A 354 1.06 -38.28 -14.15
N ARG A 355 1.10 -37.02 -13.70
CA ARG A 355 2.05 -36.03 -14.23
C ARG A 355 3.49 -36.48 -14.06
N LEU A 356 3.85 -37.02 -12.90
CA LEU A 356 5.18 -37.54 -12.64
C LEU A 356 5.53 -38.69 -13.60
N ALA A 357 4.59 -39.60 -13.84
CA ALA A 357 4.75 -40.67 -14.80
C ALA A 357 4.98 -40.15 -16.23
N GLN A 358 4.22 -39.15 -16.66
CA GLN A 358 4.38 -38.50 -17.97
C GLN A 358 5.77 -37.86 -18.11
N GLN A 359 6.26 -37.17 -17.06
CA GLN A 359 7.59 -36.56 -17.07
C GLN A 359 8.69 -37.62 -17.16
N TYR A 360 8.62 -38.67 -16.34
CA TYR A 360 9.57 -39.77 -16.41
C TYR A 360 9.57 -40.45 -17.79
N ALA A 361 8.40 -40.66 -18.39
CA ALA A 361 8.29 -41.22 -19.73
C ALA A 361 8.92 -40.31 -20.79
N GLY A 362 8.72 -39.00 -20.70
CA GLY A 362 9.36 -38.01 -21.58
C GLY A 362 10.89 -38.06 -21.53
N LEU A 363 11.46 -38.39 -20.36
CA LEU A 363 12.90 -38.59 -20.16
C LEU A 363 13.37 -40.03 -20.38
N SER A 364 12.51 -40.91 -20.91
CA SER A 364 12.78 -42.34 -21.09
C SER A 364 13.16 -43.09 -19.80
N GLN A 365 12.78 -42.56 -18.63
CA GLN A 365 12.92 -43.24 -17.34
C GLN A 365 11.73 -44.20 -17.14
N TRP A 366 11.65 -45.22 -18.00
CA TRP A 366 10.48 -46.07 -18.14
C TRP A 366 10.08 -46.82 -16.86
N GLN A 367 11.05 -47.23 -16.04
CA GLN A 367 10.76 -47.89 -14.77
C GLN A 367 10.08 -46.93 -13.79
N ASN A 368 10.61 -45.72 -13.63
CA ASN A 368 10.02 -44.69 -12.77
C ASN A 368 8.64 -44.24 -13.28
N ALA A 369 8.47 -44.16 -14.60
CA ALA A 369 7.20 -43.85 -15.23
C ALA A 369 6.12 -44.91 -14.91
N LEU A 370 6.50 -46.18 -14.97
CA LEU A 370 5.61 -47.29 -14.64
C LEU A 370 5.17 -47.24 -13.17
N GLU A 371 6.11 -47.09 -12.23
CA GLU A 371 5.81 -47.04 -10.79
C GLU A 371 4.89 -45.86 -10.43
N ALA A 372 5.16 -44.67 -10.99
CA ALA A 372 4.32 -43.51 -10.78
C ALA A 372 2.90 -43.68 -11.39
N ALA A 373 2.79 -44.31 -12.56
CA ALA A 373 1.50 -44.59 -13.19
C ALA A 373 0.68 -45.63 -12.41
N GLU A 374 1.34 -46.65 -11.86
CA GLU A 374 0.71 -47.63 -10.97
C GLU A 374 0.15 -46.95 -9.71
N THR A 375 0.95 -46.10 -9.06
CA THR A 375 0.51 -45.33 -7.89
C THR A 375 -0.67 -44.41 -8.22
N ALA A 376 -0.67 -43.78 -9.40
CA ALA A 376 -1.80 -42.96 -9.85
C ALA A 376 -3.10 -43.76 -9.98
N LEU A 377 -3.04 -44.99 -10.52
CA LEU A 377 -4.20 -45.88 -10.60
C LEU A 377 -4.66 -46.38 -9.22
N GLU A 378 -3.73 -46.73 -8.34
CA GLU A 378 -4.03 -47.15 -6.96
C GLU A 378 -4.77 -46.04 -6.19
N LYS A 379 -4.35 -44.78 -6.39
CA LYS A 379 -5.01 -43.58 -5.86
C LYS A 379 -6.23 -43.13 -6.67
N ASN A 380 -6.69 -43.94 -7.63
CA ASN A 380 -7.89 -43.73 -8.42
C ASN A 380 -7.89 -42.43 -9.26
N VAL A 381 -6.82 -42.20 -10.02
CA VAL A 381 -6.73 -41.14 -11.05
C VAL A 381 -7.93 -41.17 -12.00
N GLU A 382 -8.40 -40.01 -12.45
CA GLU A 382 -9.55 -39.92 -13.36
C GLU A 382 -9.19 -40.40 -14.77
N ALA A 383 -8.01 -40.03 -15.25
CA ALA A 383 -7.53 -40.35 -16.60
C ALA A 383 -7.01 -41.80 -16.76
N LYS A 384 -7.74 -42.80 -16.23
CA LYS A 384 -7.35 -44.22 -16.20
C LYS A 384 -6.91 -44.77 -17.56
N GLY A 385 -7.63 -44.43 -18.64
CA GLY A 385 -7.30 -44.87 -19.99
C GLY A 385 -5.94 -44.36 -20.47
N GLU A 386 -5.62 -43.10 -20.17
CA GLU A 386 -4.31 -42.51 -20.46
C GLU A 386 -3.22 -43.12 -19.60
N THR A 387 -3.48 -43.33 -18.30
CA THR A 387 -2.54 -43.97 -17.39
C THR A 387 -2.20 -45.40 -17.84
N HIS A 388 -3.19 -46.19 -18.27
CA HIS A 388 -2.96 -47.52 -18.83
C HIS A 388 -2.17 -47.48 -20.16
N MET A 389 -2.41 -46.49 -21.01
CA MET A 389 -1.60 -46.28 -22.23
C MET A 389 -0.14 -46.01 -21.85
N LEU A 390 0.10 -45.14 -20.87
CA LEU A 390 1.43 -44.80 -20.39
C LEU A 390 2.16 -46.00 -19.79
N MET A 391 1.48 -46.80 -18.97
CA MET A 391 2.01 -48.05 -18.44
C MET A 391 2.38 -49.04 -19.56
N GLY A 392 1.50 -49.18 -20.57
CA GLY A 392 1.74 -50.05 -21.71
C GLY A 392 2.99 -49.64 -22.48
N MET A 393 3.16 -48.33 -22.74
CA MET A 393 4.35 -47.79 -23.41
C MET A 393 5.62 -47.99 -22.58
N ALA A 394 5.56 -47.73 -21.27
CA ALA A 394 6.69 -47.93 -20.37
C ALA A 394 7.11 -49.41 -20.31
N GLN A 395 6.16 -50.33 -20.14
CA GLN A 395 6.40 -51.77 -20.11
C GLN A 395 6.95 -52.29 -21.45
N PHE A 396 6.46 -51.76 -22.57
CA PHE A 396 6.98 -52.10 -23.89
C PHE A 396 8.45 -51.71 -24.04
N ASN A 397 8.84 -50.49 -23.64
CA ASN A 397 10.23 -50.02 -23.68
C ASN A 397 11.14 -50.75 -22.69
N LEU A 398 10.58 -51.37 -21.64
CA LEU A 398 11.28 -52.25 -20.70
C LEU A 398 11.37 -53.71 -21.19
N ASP A 399 10.98 -53.99 -22.43
CA ASP A 399 10.86 -55.33 -23.04
C ASP A 399 9.91 -56.30 -22.31
N ARG A 400 8.97 -55.77 -21.53
CA ARG A 400 7.95 -56.53 -20.79
C ARG A 400 6.69 -56.71 -21.62
N LEU A 401 6.82 -57.35 -22.79
CA LEU A 401 5.78 -57.42 -23.82
C LEU A 401 4.42 -57.95 -23.31
N ASP A 402 4.41 -58.99 -22.48
CA ASP A 402 3.16 -59.54 -21.91
C ASP A 402 2.45 -58.57 -20.97
N GLN A 403 3.21 -57.79 -20.19
CA GLN A 403 2.67 -56.78 -19.30
C GLN A 403 2.12 -55.61 -20.11
N ALA A 404 2.92 -55.12 -21.07
CA ALA A 404 2.55 -54.05 -21.98
C ALA A 404 1.22 -54.35 -22.67
N ARG A 405 1.08 -55.57 -23.20
CA ARG A 405 -0.15 -56.04 -23.84
C ARG A 405 -1.37 -56.02 -22.90
N ARG A 406 -1.20 -56.38 -21.62
CA ARG A 406 -2.28 -56.30 -20.62
C ARG A 406 -2.69 -54.87 -20.34
N SER A 407 -1.72 -53.96 -20.17
CA SER A 407 -1.98 -52.54 -19.94
C SER A 407 -2.69 -51.90 -21.14
N PHE A 408 -2.24 -52.17 -22.37
CA PHE A 408 -2.95 -51.71 -23.56
C PHE A 408 -4.35 -52.32 -23.66
N ARG A 409 -4.54 -53.60 -23.33
CA ARG A 409 -5.88 -54.19 -23.28
C ARG A 409 -6.78 -53.46 -22.28
N ALA A 410 -6.28 -53.11 -21.09
CA ALA A 410 -7.04 -52.31 -20.13
C ALA A 410 -7.42 -50.93 -20.72
N ALA A 411 -6.49 -50.28 -21.44
CA ALA A 411 -6.76 -49.02 -22.13
C ALA A 411 -7.84 -49.14 -23.22
N THR A 412 -8.09 -50.32 -23.79
CA THR A 412 -9.19 -50.51 -24.78
C THR A 412 -10.59 -50.35 -24.19
N GLY A 413 -10.73 -50.39 -22.87
CA GLY A 413 -11.99 -50.10 -22.18
C GLY A 413 -12.37 -48.61 -22.22
N PHE A 414 -11.47 -47.73 -22.67
CA PHE A 414 -11.68 -46.28 -22.72
C PHE A 414 -11.77 -45.83 -24.18
N GLU A 415 -12.92 -45.26 -24.55
CA GLU A 415 -13.26 -44.94 -25.95
C GLU A 415 -12.17 -44.13 -26.67
N ARG A 416 -11.65 -43.09 -26.01
CA ARG A 416 -10.60 -42.20 -26.56
C ARG A 416 -9.27 -42.93 -26.79
N ASN A 417 -8.95 -43.95 -26.01
CA ASN A 417 -7.66 -44.65 -26.04
C ASN A 417 -7.70 -45.96 -26.82
N ALA A 418 -8.89 -46.52 -27.05
CA ALA A 418 -9.07 -47.84 -27.65
C ALA A 418 -8.44 -48.02 -29.04
N PRO A 419 -8.50 -47.04 -29.98
CA PRO A 419 -7.87 -47.20 -31.28
C PRO A 419 -6.35 -47.37 -31.17
N SER A 420 -5.68 -46.47 -30.45
CA SER A 420 -4.22 -46.51 -30.26
C SER A 420 -3.79 -47.75 -29.49
N ALA A 421 -4.54 -48.13 -28.45
CA ALA A 421 -4.27 -49.33 -27.66
C ALA A 421 -4.30 -50.61 -28.53
N ARG A 422 -5.27 -50.74 -29.44
CA ARG A 422 -5.35 -51.89 -30.36
C ARG A 422 -4.15 -51.96 -31.30
N GLN A 423 -3.70 -50.83 -31.84
CA GLN A 423 -2.52 -50.77 -32.69
C GLN A 423 -1.25 -51.25 -31.96
N TRP A 424 -1.09 -50.85 -30.70
CA TRP A 424 0.01 -51.33 -29.85
C TRP A 424 -0.06 -52.83 -29.58
N ILE A 425 -1.26 -53.38 -29.33
CA ILE A 425 -1.45 -54.83 -29.14
C ILE A 425 -1.05 -55.58 -30.42
N GLU A 426 -1.50 -55.14 -31.59
CA GLU A 426 -1.14 -55.77 -32.88
C GLU A 426 0.36 -55.68 -33.16
N TYR A 427 1.01 -54.58 -32.77
CA TYR A 427 2.46 -54.44 -32.88
C TYR A 427 3.19 -55.44 -31.97
N ILE A 428 2.78 -55.54 -30.70
CA ILE A 428 3.35 -56.48 -29.74
C ILE A 428 3.18 -57.93 -30.20
N ASP A 429 1.99 -58.30 -30.68
CA ASP A 429 1.70 -59.66 -31.14
C ASP A 429 2.63 -60.07 -32.31
N ARG A 430 2.90 -59.14 -33.25
CA ARG A 430 3.87 -59.35 -34.33
C ARG A 430 5.31 -59.50 -33.82
N GLU A 431 5.69 -58.66 -32.85
CA GLU A 431 7.04 -58.67 -32.30
C GLU A 431 7.32 -59.93 -31.48
N GLN A 432 6.34 -60.44 -30.73
CA GLN A 432 6.42 -61.72 -30.04
C GLN A 432 6.56 -62.88 -31.01
N ALA A 433 5.73 -62.94 -32.07
CA ALA A 433 5.83 -63.98 -33.10
C ALA A 433 7.21 -63.97 -33.78
N ARG A 434 7.77 -62.78 -34.05
CA ARG A 434 9.13 -62.62 -34.60
C ARG A 434 10.19 -63.18 -33.64
N LYS A 435 10.12 -62.86 -32.35
CA LYS A 435 11.06 -63.37 -31.34
C LYS A 435 10.98 -64.89 -31.20
N GLU A 436 9.79 -65.48 -31.22
CA GLU A 436 9.61 -66.94 -31.17
C GLU A 436 10.21 -67.62 -32.41
N GLN A 437 10.00 -67.08 -33.60
CA GLN A 437 10.58 -67.61 -34.83
C GLN A 437 12.11 -67.58 -34.80
N LEU A 438 12.70 -66.47 -34.32
CA LEU A 438 14.15 -66.35 -34.15
C LEU A 438 14.70 -67.31 -33.10
N ALA A 439 13.96 -67.54 -32.01
CA ALA A 439 14.35 -68.50 -30.98
C ALA A 439 14.30 -69.95 -31.49
N ARG A 440 13.36 -70.29 -32.38
CA ARG A 440 13.27 -71.61 -33.03
C ARG A 440 14.32 -71.83 -34.13
N ALA A 441 14.91 -70.76 -34.66
CA ALA A 441 15.91 -70.79 -35.72
C ALA A 441 17.37 -70.80 -35.20
N ARG A 442 17.55 -70.68 -33.88
CA ARG A 442 18.83 -70.88 -33.16
C ARG A 442 18.85 -72.28 -32.57
#